data_AF-E4YUD6-F1
#
_entry.id   AF-E4YUD6-F1
#
_cell.length_a   1.000
_cell.length_b   1.000
_cell.length_c   1.000
_cell.angle_alpha   90.00
_cell.angle_beta   90.00
_cell.angle_gamma   90.00
#
_symmetry.space_group_name_H-M   'P 1'
#
loop_
_entity.id
_entity.type
_entity.pdbx_description
1 polymer ?
#
loop_
_entity_poly.entity_id
_entity_poly.type
_entity_poly.pdbx_seq_one_letter_code
_entity_poly.pdbx_strand_id
1 'polypeptide(L)'
;MAKLSILTILPAIVHGLKYSERAAFKCRYDSSSANCRLTVDDIGRFFIIESNGLPDHAADANAKPQTIKVVVPKTPLALQEPECAGQGMVGLALNGVPIYNSQTMACCDAAISNLANMDTCNGLTDKQGIYKYHIYPKCLERCSFGTRSDILGVALDGFPIYGPIDDDGAQLTSKVQTQK
;
A
#
# COMPACT_ATOMS: atom_id res chain seq x y z
N MET A 1 29.98 43.09 11.78
CA MET A 1 28.60 42.68 12.11
C MET A 1 28.29 41.43 11.29
N ALA A 2 28.33 40.24 11.90
CA ALA A 2 28.04 38.99 11.20
C ALA A 2 26.53 38.76 11.16
N LYS A 3 25.96 38.68 9.95
CA LYS A 3 24.56 38.27 9.75
C LYS A 3 24.46 36.77 10.02
N LEU A 4 23.88 36.42 11.17
CA LEU A 4 23.44 35.08 11.48
C LEU A 4 22.24 34.75 10.58
N SER A 5 22.50 34.08 9.45
CA SER A 5 21.44 33.60 8.57
C SER A 5 20.92 32.28 9.14
N ILE A 6 19.91 32.37 10.01
CA ILE A 6 19.16 31.20 10.47
C ILE A 6 18.37 30.71 9.27
N LEU A 7 18.91 29.71 8.57
CA LEU A 7 18.16 28.95 7.57
C LEU A 7 17.17 28.08 8.36
N THR A 8 15.98 28.61 8.63
CA THR A 8 14.86 27.81 9.12
C THR A 8 14.49 26.82 8.02
N ILE A 9 15.07 25.63 8.08
CA ILE A 9 14.53 24.46 7.39
C ILE A 9 13.18 24.21 8.07
N LEU A 10 12.09 24.73 7.50
CA LEU A 10 10.78 24.18 7.82
C LEU A 10 10.85 22.72 7.35
N PRO A 11 10.79 21.71 8.24
CA PRO A 11 10.53 20.37 7.77
C PRO A 11 9.22 20.47 6.98
N ALA A 12 9.26 20.12 5.70
CA ALA A 12 8.04 19.98 4.92
C ALA A 12 7.10 19.12 5.77
N ILE A 13 5.87 19.59 6.03
CA ILE A 13 4.92 18.85 6.82
C ILE A 13 4.60 17.59 6.02
N VAL A 14 5.27 16.49 6.39
CA VAL A 14 5.03 15.19 5.78
C VAL A 14 3.75 14.67 6.41
N HIS A 15 2.72 14.50 5.58
CA HIS A 15 1.43 14.02 6.04
C HIS A 15 1.43 12.50 6.02
N GLY A 16 1.48 11.89 7.20
CA GLY A 16 1.19 10.46 7.36
C GLY A 16 -0.28 10.16 7.15
N LEU A 17 -0.63 8.88 7.29
CA LEU A 17 -2.02 8.42 7.23
C LEU A 17 -2.93 9.27 8.12
N LYS A 18 -3.91 9.94 7.53
CA LYS A 18 -4.84 10.82 8.26
C LYS A 18 -5.85 9.99 9.04
N TYR A 19 -6.38 10.57 10.11
CA TYR A 19 -7.46 9.93 10.88
C TYR A 19 -8.72 9.68 10.03
N SER A 20 -9.02 10.55 9.07
CA SER A 20 -10.13 10.37 8.12
C SER A 20 -9.89 9.20 7.16
N GLU A 21 -8.64 9.02 6.73
CA GLU A 21 -8.23 7.94 5.81
C GLU A 21 -8.18 6.58 6.52
N ARG A 22 -7.81 6.57 7.80
CA ARG A 22 -7.87 5.39 8.66
C ARG A 22 -9.26 4.73 8.65
N ALA A 23 -10.33 5.51 8.60
CA ALA A 23 -11.70 4.99 8.59
C ALA A 23 -12.03 4.19 7.31
N ALA A 24 -11.22 4.28 6.26
CA ALA A 24 -11.37 3.50 5.04
C ALA A 24 -10.86 2.06 5.20
N PHE A 25 -10.05 1.75 6.23
CA PHE A 25 -9.59 0.40 6.52
C PHE A 25 -10.72 -0.46 7.07
N LYS A 26 -11.28 -1.32 6.21
CA LYS A 26 -12.34 -2.26 6.56
C LYS A 26 -12.44 -3.35 5.51
N CYS A 27 -12.92 -4.52 5.92
CA CYS A 27 -13.43 -5.52 4.99
C CYS A 27 -14.77 -5.02 4.44
N ARG A 28 -14.92 -4.92 3.10
CA ARG A 28 -16.24 -4.73 2.51
C ARG A 28 -17.02 -6.04 2.61
N TYR A 29 -18.31 -5.95 2.90
CA TYR A 29 -19.17 -7.13 2.98
C TYR A 29 -19.56 -7.53 1.55
N ASP A 30 -18.75 -8.37 0.90
CA ASP A 30 -19.21 -9.15 -0.24
C ASP A 30 -19.64 -10.54 0.27
N SER A 31 -20.80 -10.99 -0.20
CA SER A 31 -21.32 -12.35 -0.03
C SER A 31 -20.31 -13.46 -0.37
N SER A 32 -19.29 -13.16 -1.18
CA SER A 32 -18.19 -14.08 -1.53
C SER A 32 -17.00 -14.08 -0.55
N SER A 33 -16.91 -13.11 0.37
CA SER A 33 -15.71 -12.80 1.16
C SER A 33 -15.85 -13.08 2.67
N ALA A 34 -16.49 -14.20 3.03
CA ALA A 34 -16.95 -14.47 4.41
C ALA A 34 -15.86 -14.48 5.52
N ASN A 35 -14.57 -14.34 5.18
CA ASN A 35 -13.46 -14.52 6.12
C ASN A 35 -12.48 -13.35 6.22
N CYS A 36 -12.65 -12.23 5.51
CA CYS A 36 -11.76 -11.08 5.70
C CYS A 36 -11.86 -10.56 7.14
N ARG A 37 -10.71 -10.33 7.80
CA ARG A 37 -10.64 -9.75 9.13
C ARG A 37 -9.56 -8.67 9.16
N LEU A 38 -9.95 -7.51 9.69
CA LEU A 38 -9.11 -6.33 9.81
C LEU A 38 -9.55 -5.53 11.02
N THR A 39 -8.60 -5.12 11.86
CA THR A 39 -8.81 -4.16 12.95
C THR A 39 -7.77 -3.06 12.87
N VAL A 40 -8.14 -1.87 13.33
CA VAL A 40 -7.24 -0.72 13.40
C VAL A 40 -7.37 -0.05 14.77
N ASP A 41 -6.33 -0.21 15.57
CA ASP A 41 -6.21 0.44 16.87
C ASP A 41 -5.44 1.75 16.75
N ASP A 42 -5.93 2.78 17.42
CA ASP A 42 -5.26 4.06 17.58
C ASP A 42 -4.52 4.09 18.92
N ILE A 43 -3.18 4.01 18.88
CA ILE A 43 -2.35 3.92 20.10
C ILE A 43 -1.22 4.95 20.03
N GLY A 44 -1.38 6.05 20.76
CA GLY A 44 -0.37 7.09 20.90
C GLY A 44 0.06 7.66 19.54
N ARG A 45 1.33 7.44 19.16
CA ARG A 45 1.91 7.93 17.89
C ARG A 45 1.76 6.95 16.72
N PHE A 46 1.02 5.84 16.91
CA PHE A 46 0.90 4.79 15.93
C PHE A 46 -0.56 4.41 15.67
N PHE A 47 -0.82 3.90 14.46
CA PHE A 47 -1.93 3.00 14.20
C PHE A 47 -1.39 1.57 14.22
N ILE A 48 -2.07 0.67 14.93
CA ILE A 48 -1.78 -0.76 14.89
C ILE A 48 -2.87 -1.41 14.03
N ILE A 49 -2.47 -1.96 12.88
CA ILE A 49 -3.38 -2.62 11.96
C ILE A 49 -3.12 -4.12 12.02
N GLU A 50 -4.14 -4.89 12.40
CA GLU A 50 -4.07 -6.35 12.42
C GLU A 50 -5.02 -6.92 11.38
N SER A 51 -4.52 -7.86 10.57
CA SER A 51 -5.30 -8.49 9.51
C SER A 51 -4.97 -9.97 9.37
N ASN A 52 -5.93 -10.73 8.84
CA ASN A 52 -5.68 -12.09 8.38
C ASN A 52 -5.23 -12.19 6.92
N GLY A 53 -5.03 -11.07 6.21
CA GLY A 53 -4.46 -11.03 4.87
C GLY A 53 -5.35 -11.61 3.75
N LEU A 54 -6.59 -12.00 4.07
CA LEU A 54 -7.55 -12.44 3.07
C LEU A 54 -8.29 -11.23 2.49
N PRO A 55 -8.47 -11.16 1.15
CA PRO A 55 -9.22 -10.07 0.54
C PRO A 55 -10.70 -10.12 0.91
N ASP A 56 -11.35 -8.98 0.74
CA ASP A 56 -12.79 -8.78 0.87
C ASP A 56 -13.56 -9.09 -0.44
N HIS A 57 -12.98 -9.96 -1.27
CA HIS A 57 -13.54 -10.46 -2.52
C HIS A 57 -13.07 -11.90 -2.74
N ALA A 58 -13.60 -12.57 -3.76
CA ALA A 58 -13.15 -13.90 -4.14
C ALA A 58 -11.64 -13.93 -4.45
N ALA A 59 -10.93 -14.90 -3.89
CA ALA A 59 -9.54 -15.23 -4.17
C ALA A 59 -9.42 -16.69 -4.61
N ASP A 60 -8.26 -17.09 -5.11
CA ASP A 60 -8.03 -18.50 -5.41
C ASP A 60 -8.08 -19.37 -4.15
N ALA A 61 -8.39 -20.65 -4.33
CA ALA A 61 -8.63 -21.59 -3.24
C ALA A 61 -7.40 -21.86 -2.34
N ASN A 62 -6.18 -21.46 -2.77
CA ASN A 62 -4.99 -21.65 -1.96
C ASN A 62 -4.76 -20.51 -0.95
N ALA A 63 -5.52 -19.42 -1.04
CA ALA A 63 -5.43 -18.30 -0.11
C ALA A 63 -5.78 -18.76 1.32
N LYS A 64 -4.87 -18.55 2.26
CA LYS A 64 -5.00 -18.97 3.66
C LYS A 64 -4.93 -17.76 4.58
N PRO A 65 -5.71 -17.74 5.68
CA PRO A 65 -5.54 -16.74 6.72
C PRO A 65 -4.11 -16.69 7.23
N GLN A 66 -3.56 -15.49 7.35
CA GLN A 66 -2.27 -15.19 7.92
C GLN A 66 -2.45 -14.47 9.28
N THR A 67 -1.33 -14.17 9.95
CA THR A 67 -1.31 -13.25 11.10
C THR A 67 -0.44 -12.06 10.73
N ILE A 68 -1.08 -10.97 10.30
CA ILE A 68 -0.39 -9.74 9.89
C ILE A 68 -0.63 -8.67 10.95
N LYS A 69 0.45 -8.04 11.40
CA LYS A 69 0.41 -6.89 12.30
C LYS A 69 1.37 -5.82 11.79
N VAL A 70 0.83 -4.64 11.48
CA VAL A 70 1.60 -3.48 11.02
C VAL A 70 1.48 -2.37 12.05
N VAL A 71 2.61 -1.77 12.41
CA VAL A 71 2.68 -0.60 13.31
C VAL A 71 3.05 0.62 12.47
N VAL A 72 2.07 1.46 12.20
CA VAL A 72 2.16 2.58 11.26
C VAL A 72 2.40 3.87 12.04
N PRO A 73 3.51 4.60 11.86
CA PRO A 73 3.70 5.89 12.51
C PRO A 73 2.75 6.94 11.90
N LYS A 74 2.12 7.75 12.75
CA LYS A 74 1.21 8.83 12.30
C LYS A 74 1.95 10.04 11.73
N THR A 75 3.26 10.13 11.99
CA THR A 75 4.13 11.21 11.55
C THR A 75 5.37 10.56 10.91
N PRO A 76 5.26 10.11 9.65
CA PRO A 76 6.38 9.51 8.93
C PRO A 76 7.46 10.56 8.68
N LEU A 77 8.71 10.10 8.55
CA LEU A 77 9.85 10.95 8.23
C LEU A 77 10.30 10.65 6.80
N ALA A 78 10.22 11.66 5.94
CA ALA A 78 10.82 11.57 4.61
C ALA A 78 12.35 11.57 4.74
N LEU A 79 12.99 10.61 4.09
CA LEU A 79 14.44 10.63 3.91
C LEU A 79 14.82 11.73 2.92
N GLN A 80 16.03 12.27 3.06
CA GLN A 80 16.56 13.24 2.08
C GLN A 80 16.74 12.60 0.70
N GLU A 81 17.12 11.32 0.68
CA GLU A 81 17.27 10.50 -0.52
C GLU A 81 16.41 9.24 -0.37
N PRO A 82 15.60 8.86 -1.38
CA PRO A 82 14.81 7.63 -1.33
C PRO A 82 15.70 6.39 -1.24
N GLU A 83 15.33 5.45 -0.38
CA GLU A 83 15.97 4.15 -0.29
C GLU A 83 15.09 3.06 -0.89
N CYS A 84 15.70 1.93 -1.26
CA CYS A 84 14.95 0.76 -1.68
C CYS A 84 14.06 0.26 -0.53
N ALA A 85 12.76 0.05 -0.79
CA ALA A 85 11.79 -0.45 0.18
C ALA A 85 12.03 -1.91 0.66
N GLY A 86 13.19 -2.50 0.34
CA GLY A 86 13.53 -3.88 0.67
C GLY A 86 12.79 -4.93 -0.17
N GLN A 87 12.94 -6.19 0.23
CA GLN A 87 12.24 -7.33 -0.35
C GLN A 87 11.02 -7.70 0.51
N GLY A 88 9.86 -7.95 -0.10
CA GLY A 88 8.66 -8.41 0.59
C GLY A 88 7.57 -7.35 0.74
N MET A 89 6.85 -7.41 1.87
CA MET A 89 5.75 -6.49 2.18
C MET A 89 6.29 -5.07 2.40
N VAL A 90 5.72 -4.10 1.69
CA VAL A 90 6.04 -2.67 1.77
C VAL A 90 4.87 -1.83 2.28
N GLY A 91 3.68 -2.42 2.38
CA GLY A 91 2.50 -1.77 2.93
C GLY A 91 1.33 -2.71 3.13
N LEU A 92 0.20 -2.13 3.52
CA LEU A 92 -1.04 -2.84 3.76
C LEU A 92 -2.19 -2.10 3.07
N ALA A 93 -3.00 -2.82 2.30
CA ALA A 93 -4.15 -2.27 1.61
C ALA A 93 -5.33 -2.02 2.57
N LEU A 94 -6.32 -1.22 2.15
CA LEU A 94 -7.50 -0.90 2.97
C LEU A 94 -8.30 -2.12 3.41
N ASN A 95 -8.28 -3.22 2.65
CA ASN A 95 -8.94 -4.47 3.01
C ASN A 95 -8.05 -5.43 3.82
N GLY A 96 -6.84 -5.01 4.22
CA GLY A 96 -5.91 -5.80 5.03
C GLY A 96 -5.01 -6.77 4.25
N VAL A 97 -5.09 -6.77 2.91
CA VAL A 97 -4.17 -7.55 2.07
C VAL A 97 -2.78 -6.88 2.05
N PRO A 98 -1.68 -7.64 2.20
CA PRO A 98 -0.35 -7.08 2.13
C PRO A 98 0.00 -6.60 0.72
N ILE A 99 0.60 -5.42 0.64
CA ILE A 99 1.18 -4.85 -0.57
C ILE A 99 2.66 -5.20 -0.56
N TYR A 100 3.11 -5.91 -1.60
CA TYR A 100 4.50 -6.29 -1.78
C TYR A 100 5.19 -5.36 -2.76
N ASN A 101 6.52 -5.29 -2.65
CA ASN A 101 7.36 -4.52 -3.57
C ASN A 101 7.15 -4.95 -5.05
N SER A 102 7.60 -4.10 -5.97
CA SER A 102 7.45 -4.32 -7.41
C SER A 102 8.46 -5.32 -8.00
N GLN A 103 9.25 -5.99 -7.16
CA GLN A 103 10.28 -6.93 -7.60
C GLN A 103 9.97 -8.33 -7.09
N THR A 104 10.23 -9.32 -7.93
CA THR A 104 10.27 -10.72 -7.46
C THR A 104 11.59 -11.00 -6.76
N MET A 105 11.67 -12.13 -6.05
CA MET A 105 12.93 -12.65 -5.51
C MET A 105 14.02 -12.86 -6.57
N ALA A 106 13.64 -12.98 -7.85
CA ALA A 106 14.55 -13.08 -8.99
C ALA A 106 14.95 -11.71 -9.58
N CYS A 107 14.64 -10.60 -8.89
CA CYS A 107 14.88 -9.23 -9.33
C CYS A 107 14.19 -8.84 -10.65
N CYS A 108 13.13 -9.56 -11.03
CA CYS A 108 12.27 -9.21 -12.16
C CYS A 108 11.12 -8.30 -11.71
N ASP A 109 10.59 -7.49 -12.63
CA ASP A 109 9.33 -6.77 -12.43
C ASP A 109 8.20 -7.76 -12.08
N ALA A 110 7.67 -7.63 -10.86
CA ALA A 110 6.68 -8.55 -10.30
C ALA A 110 5.33 -8.47 -11.00
N ALA A 111 5.00 -7.33 -11.63
CA ALA A 111 3.79 -7.20 -12.43
C ALA A 111 3.91 -8.07 -13.68
N ILE A 112 4.99 -7.89 -14.43
CA ILE A 112 5.23 -8.58 -15.69
C ILE A 112 5.42 -10.08 -15.46
N SER A 113 6.25 -10.47 -14.49
CA SER A 113 6.58 -11.87 -14.24
C SER A 113 5.39 -12.70 -13.74
N ASN A 114 4.42 -12.06 -13.08
CA ASN A 114 3.27 -12.75 -12.48
C ASN A 114 1.95 -12.48 -13.18
N LEU A 115 1.94 -11.75 -14.30
CA LEU A 115 0.71 -11.32 -14.96
C LEU A 115 -0.25 -12.49 -15.25
N ALA A 116 0.27 -13.65 -15.66
CA ALA A 116 -0.53 -14.84 -15.94
C ALA A 116 -1.09 -15.55 -14.69
N ASN A 117 -0.55 -15.23 -13.51
CA ASN A 117 -0.92 -15.85 -12.23
C ASN A 117 -1.81 -14.93 -11.37
N MET A 118 -2.08 -13.70 -11.83
CA MET A 118 -2.94 -12.77 -11.12
C MET A 118 -4.42 -13.08 -11.36
N ASP A 119 -5.23 -12.88 -10.34
CA ASP A 119 -6.68 -12.94 -10.45
C ASP A 119 -7.27 -11.68 -11.13
N THR A 120 -8.59 -11.66 -11.28
CA THR A 120 -9.32 -10.54 -11.89
C THR A 120 -9.22 -9.24 -11.09
N CYS A 121 -8.82 -9.33 -9.82
CA CYS A 121 -8.62 -8.23 -8.90
C CYS A 121 -7.17 -7.73 -8.85
N ASN A 122 -6.29 -8.30 -9.70
CA ASN A 122 -4.86 -8.03 -9.76
C ASN A 122 -4.06 -8.47 -8.51
N GLY A 123 -4.57 -9.40 -7.72
CA GLY A 123 -3.79 -10.07 -6.66
C GLY A 123 -3.40 -11.49 -7.04
N LEU A 124 -2.58 -12.12 -6.20
CA LEU A 124 -2.16 -13.51 -6.37
C LEU A 124 -1.87 -14.15 -5.02
N THR A 125 -2.02 -15.47 -4.95
CA THR A 125 -1.58 -16.27 -3.80
C THR A 125 -0.28 -16.99 -4.10
N ASP A 126 0.70 -16.87 -3.20
CA ASP A 126 1.93 -17.66 -3.31
C ASP A 126 1.81 -19.08 -2.76
N LYS A 127 2.89 -19.85 -2.87
CA LYS A 127 2.93 -21.26 -2.41
C LYS A 127 2.70 -21.42 -0.91
N GLN A 128 2.87 -20.36 -0.12
CA GLN A 128 2.61 -20.37 1.32
C GLN A 128 1.15 -20.06 1.65
N GLY A 129 0.34 -19.70 0.65
CA GLY A 129 -1.06 -19.31 0.83
C GLY A 129 -1.24 -17.83 1.15
N ILE A 130 -0.20 -17.00 0.96
CA ILE A 130 -0.30 -15.55 1.19
C ILE A 130 -0.87 -14.91 -0.07
N TYR A 131 -2.09 -14.39 0.05
CA TYR A 131 -2.68 -13.52 -0.96
C TYR A 131 -2.08 -12.12 -0.85
N LYS A 132 -1.63 -11.53 -1.96
CA LYS A 132 -0.91 -10.25 -1.97
C LYS A 132 -1.10 -9.46 -3.25
N TYR A 133 -0.91 -8.15 -3.13
CA TYR A 133 -0.88 -7.24 -4.27
C TYR A 133 0.56 -6.83 -4.60
N HIS A 134 0.94 -6.95 -5.87
CA HIS A 134 2.15 -6.35 -6.43
C HIS A 134 1.85 -5.14 -7.32
N ILE A 135 0.58 -4.99 -7.73
CA ILE A 135 0.10 -3.91 -8.59
C ILE A 135 -1.24 -3.40 -8.07
N TYR A 136 -1.71 -2.31 -8.66
CA TYR A 136 -2.97 -1.67 -8.32
C TYR A 136 -4.16 -2.67 -8.28
N PRO A 137 -4.79 -2.89 -7.11
CA PRO A 137 -5.86 -3.87 -6.94
C PRO A 137 -7.21 -3.28 -7.37
N LYS A 138 -7.62 -3.63 -8.59
CA LYS A 138 -8.82 -3.06 -9.25
C LYS A 138 -10.13 -3.30 -8.51
N CYS A 139 -10.18 -4.35 -7.69
CA CYS A 139 -11.36 -4.66 -6.90
C CYS A 139 -11.45 -3.80 -5.63
N LEU A 140 -10.34 -3.22 -5.15
CA LEU A 140 -10.36 -2.36 -3.97
C LEU A 140 -10.86 -0.96 -4.33
N GLU A 141 -10.23 -0.35 -5.33
CA GLU A 141 -10.53 1.01 -5.76
C GLU A 141 -10.64 1.12 -7.30
N ARG A 142 -11.57 1.96 -7.77
CA ARG A 142 -11.75 2.21 -9.20
C ARG A 142 -10.93 3.42 -9.65
N CYS A 143 -10.02 3.20 -10.59
CA CYS A 143 -9.30 4.28 -11.23
C CYS A 143 -10.21 4.99 -12.26
N SER A 144 -10.31 6.32 -12.18
CA SER A 144 -11.04 7.15 -13.15
C SER A 144 -10.15 8.30 -13.60
N PHE A 145 -9.89 8.42 -14.90
CA PHE A 145 -9.12 9.54 -15.45
C PHE A 145 -9.79 10.88 -15.16
N GLY A 146 -8.99 11.91 -14.85
CA GLY A 146 -9.50 13.24 -14.52
C GLY A 146 -10.03 13.40 -13.09
N THR A 147 -10.09 12.31 -12.31
CA THR A 147 -10.44 12.35 -10.89
C THR A 147 -9.28 11.80 -10.08
N ARG A 148 -8.77 12.57 -9.12
CA ARG A 148 -7.71 12.12 -8.21
C ARG A 148 -8.06 10.77 -7.58
N SER A 149 -7.04 9.95 -7.38
CA SER A 149 -7.24 8.65 -6.74
C SER A 149 -7.53 8.77 -5.26
N ASP A 150 -8.40 7.90 -4.77
CA ASP A 150 -8.57 7.70 -3.34
C ASP A 150 -7.41 6.89 -2.75
N ILE A 151 -7.37 6.83 -1.41
CA ILE A 151 -6.38 6.05 -0.68
C ILE A 151 -6.59 4.56 -0.94
N LEU A 152 -5.49 3.86 -1.17
CA LEU A 152 -5.43 2.43 -1.45
C LEU A 152 -4.91 1.62 -0.25
N GLY A 153 -4.10 2.25 0.59
CA GLY A 153 -3.47 1.60 1.72
C GLY A 153 -2.46 2.51 2.40
N VAL A 154 -1.56 1.90 3.17
CA VAL A 154 -0.50 2.61 3.88
C VAL A 154 0.81 1.84 3.78
N ALA A 155 1.91 2.55 3.54
CA ALA A 155 3.24 2.00 3.57
C ALA A 155 3.67 1.72 5.02
N LEU A 156 4.60 0.78 5.22
CA LEU A 156 5.04 0.38 6.57
C LEU A 156 5.68 1.53 7.36
N ASP A 157 6.21 2.53 6.66
CA ASP A 157 6.85 3.72 7.22
C ASP A 157 5.86 4.87 7.51
N GLY A 158 4.56 4.70 7.26
CA GLY A 158 3.50 5.64 7.65
C GLY A 158 2.93 6.52 6.54
N PHE A 159 3.50 6.45 5.33
CA PHE A 159 2.99 7.22 4.19
C PHE A 159 1.71 6.58 3.62
N PRO A 160 0.65 7.36 3.35
CA PRO A 160 -0.52 6.85 2.64
C PRO A 160 -0.16 6.49 1.20
N ILE A 161 -0.72 5.39 0.71
CA ILE A 161 -0.57 4.92 -0.68
C ILE A 161 -1.86 5.27 -1.40
N TYR A 162 -1.79 6.06 -2.47
CA TYR A 162 -2.93 6.41 -3.31
C TYR A 162 -2.87 5.67 -4.65
N GLY A 163 -3.99 5.67 -5.38
CA GLY A 163 -4.02 5.18 -6.76
C GLY A 163 -3.19 6.04 -7.74
N PRO A 164 -3.18 5.66 -9.03
CA PRO A 164 -2.24 6.19 -10.02
C PRO A 164 -2.63 7.55 -10.61
N ILE A 165 -3.68 8.20 -10.13
CA ILE A 165 -4.14 9.51 -10.62
C ILE A 165 -3.84 10.55 -9.54
N ASP A 166 -3.06 11.58 -9.90
CA ASP A 166 -2.67 12.66 -8.99
C ASP A 166 -3.80 13.66 -8.70
N ASP A 167 -3.51 14.65 -7.86
CA ASP A 167 -4.48 15.66 -7.43
C ASP A 167 -5.02 16.53 -8.59
N ASP A 168 -4.28 16.62 -9.70
CA ASP A 168 -4.67 17.36 -10.91
C ASP A 168 -5.46 16.46 -11.90
N GLY A 169 -5.68 15.19 -11.57
CA GLY A 169 -6.40 14.24 -12.41
C GLY A 169 -5.52 13.60 -13.50
N ALA A 170 -4.20 13.80 -13.46
CA ALA A 170 -3.26 13.22 -14.40
C ALA A 170 -2.78 11.84 -13.93
N GLN A 171 -2.60 10.93 -14.89
CA GLN A 171 -2.08 9.60 -14.59
C GLN A 171 -0.56 9.65 -14.39
N LEU A 172 -0.12 9.13 -13.25
CA LEU A 172 1.28 8.90 -12.95
C LEU A 172 1.85 7.83 -13.88
N THR A 173 2.96 8.15 -14.51
CA THR A 173 3.71 7.23 -15.37
C THR A 173 5.11 7.03 -14.82
N SER A 174 5.61 5.79 -14.81
CA SER A 174 7.04 5.57 -14.66
C SER A 174 7.74 5.87 -15.99
N LYS A 175 8.90 6.54 -15.93
CA LYS A 175 9.84 6.46 -17.06
C LYS A 175 10.43 5.06 -17.03
N VAL A 176 10.41 4.35 -18.16
CA VAL A 176 11.16 3.09 -18.30
C VAL A 176 12.62 3.43 -18.04
N GLN A 177 13.11 3.09 -16.86
CA GLN A 177 14.54 3.08 -16.61
C GLN A 177 15.08 1.87 -17.37
N THR A 178 15.65 2.11 -18.54
CA THR A 178 16.54 1.13 -19.18
C THR A 178 17.63 0.83 -18.16
N GLN A 179 17.56 -0.34 -17.52
CA GLN A 179 18.63 -0.81 -16.66
C GLN A 179 19.92 -0.75 -17.46
N LYS A 180 20.89 0.01 -16.96
CA LYS A 180 22.21 0.16 -17.54
C LYS A 180 23.19 -0.73 -16.79
#